data_AF-A0AAQ0RBL4-F1
#
_entry.id   AF-A0AAQ0RBL4-F1
#
_cell.length_a   1.000
_cell.length_b   1.000
_cell.length_c   1.000
_cell.angle_alpha   90.00
_cell.angle_beta   90.00
_cell.angle_gamma   90.00
#
_symmetry.space_group_name_H-M   'P 1'
#
loop_
_entity.id
_entity.type
_entity.pdbx_description
1 polymer ?
#
loop_
_entity_poly.entity_id
_entity_poly.type
_entity_poly.pdbx_seq_one_letter_code
_entity_poly.pdbx_strand_id
1 'polypeptide(L)'
;MFRLYCNSESSHVLCCAHFPEFSGSSPDEEFSTQRSFDRTVEKMLREASFDPTTLTLVGEQQGYPVGDRLFDATVPRTGTVSYAFQEAGPPWIVLGLDVSVDEFWSEIDDDEDLHGLGPTSPLRSVPATVLTETEWPRRSDLDSP
;
A
#
# COMPACT_ATOMS: atom_id res chain seq x y z
N MET A 1 -5.88 0.89 -1.74
CA MET A 1 -4.75 1.84 -1.71
C MET A 1 -3.83 1.46 -0.56
N PHE A 2 -2.54 1.67 -0.72
CA PHE A 2 -1.51 1.23 0.24
C PHE A 2 -0.65 2.41 0.66
N ARG A 3 -0.41 2.54 1.97
CA ARG A 3 0.54 3.52 2.53
C ARG A 3 1.54 2.85 3.46
N LEU A 4 2.82 2.98 3.14
CA LEU A 4 3.92 2.53 3.98
C LEU A 4 4.45 3.70 4.78
N TYR A 5 4.50 3.54 6.10
CA TYR A 5 5.08 4.50 7.02
C TYR A 5 6.28 3.91 7.77
N CYS A 6 7.16 4.78 8.26
CA CYS A 6 8.20 4.43 9.21
C CYS A 6 8.15 5.36 10.44
N ASN A 7 8.53 4.84 11.61
CA ASN A 7 8.75 5.66 12.80
C ASN A 7 10.25 6.01 12.96
N SER A 8 10.58 6.84 13.95
CA SER A 8 11.96 7.22 14.29
C SER A 8 12.84 6.04 14.71
N GLU A 9 12.25 4.93 15.13
CA GLU A 9 12.93 3.69 15.51
C GLU A 9 13.10 2.71 14.32
N SER A 10 12.81 3.16 13.09
CA SER A 10 12.86 2.36 11.86
C SER A 10 11.89 1.15 11.83
N SER A 11 10.87 1.17 12.68
CA SER A 11 9.73 0.25 12.56
C SER A 11 8.79 0.72 11.47
N HIS A 12 8.33 -0.20 10.63
CA HIS A 12 7.45 0.12 9.50
C HIS A 12 6.03 -0.37 9.75
N VAL A 13 5.06 0.35 9.18
CA VAL A 13 3.65 -0.04 9.18
C VAL A 13 3.08 0.18 7.79
N LEU A 14 2.47 -0.86 7.23
CA LEU A 14 1.75 -0.83 5.96
C LEU A 14 0.25 -0.77 6.26
N CYS A 15 -0.40 0.31 5.83
CA CYS A 15 -1.84 0.47 5.90
C CYS A 15 -2.47 0.15 4.54
N CYS A 16 -3.42 -0.77 4.53
CA CYS A 16 -4.20 -1.18 3.38
C CYS A 16 -5.65 -0.74 3.60
N ALA A 17 -6.10 0.27 2.86
CA ALA A 17 -7.45 0.85 3.01
C ALA A 17 -8.07 1.16 1.65
N HIS A 18 -9.40 1.09 1.58
CA HIS A 18 -10.13 1.45 0.38
C HIS A 18 -9.99 2.94 0.13
N PHE A 19 -9.66 3.29 -1.11
CA PHE A 19 -9.83 4.66 -1.53
C PHE A 19 -11.32 4.85 -1.82
N PRO A 20 -12.02 5.79 -1.18
CA PRO A 20 -13.45 5.94 -1.40
C PRO A 20 -13.72 6.27 -2.86
N GLU A 21 -14.70 5.61 -3.45
CA GLU A 21 -15.16 5.92 -4.80
C GLU A 21 -15.79 7.31 -4.81
N PHE A 22 -15.48 8.09 -5.84
CA PHE A 22 -16.13 9.36 -6.09
C PHE A 22 -16.47 9.49 -7.57
N SER A 23 -17.59 10.14 -7.85
CA SER A 23 -18.28 10.02 -9.15
C SER A 23 -18.13 11.28 -10.02
N GLY A 24 -17.65 12.37 -9.44
CA GLY A 24 -17.45 13.63 -10.11
C GLY A 24 -15.97 14.01 -10.29
N SER A 25 -15.72 14.90 -11.24
CA SER A 25 -14.41 15.52 -11.48
C SER A 25 -14.28 16.86 -10.75
N SER A 26 -15.05 17.09 -9.67
CA SER A 26 -15.00 18.36 -8.95
C SER A 26 -13.82 18.36 -7.96
N PRO A 27 -13.00 19.42 -7.94
CA PRO A 27 -11.87 19.52 -7.00
C PRO A 27 -12.28 19.40 -5.53
N ASP A 28 -13.49 19.84 -5.19
CA ASP A 28 -14.02 19.78 -3.83
C ASP A 28 -14.31 18.33 -3.39
N GLU A 29 -14.78 17.50 -4.32
CA GLU A 29 -15.08 16.07 -4.09
C GLU A 29 -13.79 15.25 -3.94
N GLU A 30 -12.79 15.49 -4.81
CA GLU A 30 -11.46 14.88 -4.70
C GLU A 30 -10.81 15.18 -3.35
N PHE A 31 -10.83 16.45 -2.94
CA PHE A 31 -10.29 16.87 -1.64
C PHE A 31 -11.02 16.23 -0.46
N SER A 32 -12.35 16.14 -0.54
CA SER A 32 -13.16 15.49 0.50
C SER A 32 -12.86 13.99 0.60
N THR A 33 -12.64 13.34 -0.54
CA THR A 33 -12.31 11.92 -0.64
C THR A 33 -10.94 11.62 -0.06
N GLN A 34 -9.93 12.42 -0.43
CA GLN A 34 -8.59 12.32 0.14
C GLN A 34 -8.61 12.48 1.66
N ARG A 35 -9.34 13.47 2.18
CA ARG A 35 -9.50 13.64 3.64
C ARG A 35 -10.20 12.46 4.31
N SER A 36 -11.17 11.83 3.64
CA SER A 36 -11.84 10.64 4.15
C SER A 36 -10.89 9.46 4.24
N PHE A 37 -10.08 9.26 3.19
CA PHE A 37 -9.02 8.26 3.18
C PHE A 37 -8.00 8.50 4.30
N ASP A 38 -7.49 9.74 4.44
CA ASP A 38 -6.52 10.10 5.47
C ASP A 38 -7.07 9.81 6.88
N ARG A 39 -8.33 10.13 7.13
CA ARG A 39 -9.00 9.85 8.41
C ARG A 39 -9.11 8.35 8.68
N THR A 40 -9.35 7.56 7.65
CA THR A 40 -9.44 6.10 7.75
C THR A 40 -8.09 5.51 8.15
N VAL A 41 -7.03 5.92 7.45
CA VAL A 41 -5.65 5.49 7.78
C VAL A 41 -5.24 5.95 9.19
N GLU A 42 -5.52 7.20 9.57
CA GLU A 42 -5.25 7.69 10.92
C GLU A 42 -5.99 6.89 11.99
N LYS A 43 -7.25 6.53 11.75
CA LYS A 43 -8.03 5.70 12.66
C LYS A 43 -7.39 4.32 12.82
N MET A 44 -7.04 3.66 11.72
CA MET A 44 -6.38 2.34 11.74
C MET A 44 -5.07 2.37 12.53
N LEU A 45 -4.23 3.39 12.29
CA LEU A 45 -2.98 3.58 13.02
C LEU A 45 -3.22 3.72 14.53
N ARG A 46 -4.18 4.57 14.94
CA ARG A 46 -4.51 4.79 16.35
C ARG A 46 -5.08 3.54 17.02
N GLU A 47 -5.94 2.79 16.34
CA GLU A 47 -6.49 1.52 16.85
C GLU A 47 -5.39 0.46 17.05
N ALA A 48 -4.36 0.48 16.21
CA ALA A 48 -3.16 -0.33 16.35
C ALA A 48 -2.10 0.26 17.30
N SER A 49 -2.44 1.33 18.05
CA SER A 49 -1.56 2.01 19.01
C SER A 49 -0.32 2.69 18.40
N PHE A 50 -0.36 3.02 17.10
CA PHE A 50 0.61 3.92 16.49
C PHE A 50 0.15 5.37 16.61
N ASP A 51 1.08 6.29 16.94
CA ASP A 51 0.81 7.73 16.89
C ASP A 51 1.12 8.26 15.47
N PRO A 52 0.10 8.67 14.68
CA PRO A 52 0.32 9.14 13.31
C PRO A 52 1.27 10.34 13.22
N THR A 53 1.36 11.16 14.28
CA THR A 53 2.23 12.36 14.28
C THR A 53 3.72 12.04 14.37
N THR A 54 4.05 10.80 14.74
CA THR A 54 5.44 10.31 14.85
C THR A 54 5.87 9.50 13.63
N LEU A 55 4.95 9.28 12.68
CA LEU A 55 5.18 8.49 11.49
C LEU A 55 5.55 9.39 10.30
N THR A 56 6.52 8.93 9.53
CA THR A 56 6.89 9.52 8.24
C THR A 56 6.39 8.62 7.13
N LEU A 57 5.73 9.20 6.12
CA LEU A 57 5.32 8.48 4.93
C LEU A 57 6.56 8.07 4.12
N VAL A 58 6.73 6.77 3.90
CA VAL A 58 7.78 6.20 3.04
C VAL A 58 7.30 6.20 1.59
N GLY A 59 6.06 5.77 1.35
CA GLY A 59 5.46 5.82 0.04
C GLY A 59 4.03 5.31 -0.03
N GLU A 60 3.41 5.56 -1.18
CA GLU A 60 2.02 5.21 -1.50
C GLU A 60 1.94 4.44 -2.82
N GLN A 61 0.99 3.51 -2.88
CA GLN A 61 0.62 2.84 -4.11
C GLN A 61 -0.91 2.77 -4.27
N GLN A 62 -1.38 3.11 -5.46
CA GLN A 62 -2.74 2.86 -5.93
C GLN A 62 -2.74 1.64 -6.85
N GLY A 63 -3.89 1.00 -7.02
CA GLY A 63 -4.00 -0.27 -7.77
C GLY A 63 -3.65 -1.48 -6.91
N TYR A 64 -3.03 -2.48 -7.52
CA TYR A 64 -2.65 -3.74 -6.89
C TYR A 64 -1.13 -3.81 -6.66
N PRO A 65 -0.68 -4.40 -5.55
CA PRO A 65 0.72 -4.62 -5.27
C PRO A 65 1.24 -5.81 -6.09
N VAL A 66 2.55 -5.98 -6.09
CA VAL A 66 3.21 -7.19 -6.57
C VAL A 66 2.86 -8.36 -5.65
N GLY A 67 2.42 -9.45 -6.25
CA GLY A 67 1.86 -10.61 -5.58
C GLY A 67 0.45 -10.37 -5.02
N ASP A 68 -0.14 -11.45 -4.52
CA ASP A 68 -1.54 -11.52 -4.12
C ASP A 68 -1.75 -11.60 -2.59
N ARG A 69 -0.66 -11.70 -1.83
CA ARG A 69 -0.68 -11.99 -0.39
C ARG A 69 -1.42 -10.96 0.47
N LEU A 70 -1.50 -9.71 -0.02
CA LEU A 70 -2.29 -8.65 0.62
C LEU A 70 -3.81 -8.82 0.42
N PHE A 71 -4.24 -9.77 -0.40
CA PHE A 71 -5.63 -10.13 -0.63
C PHE A 71 -5.95 -11.57 -0.21
N ASP A 72 -5.03 -12.28 0.45
CA ASP A 72 -5.33 -13.62 0.96
C ASP A 72 -6.45 -13.61 2.01
N ALA A 73 -7.11 -14.76 2.20
CA ALA A 73 -8.19 -14.92 3.18
C ALA A 73 -7.78 -14.50 4.61
N THR A 74 -6.48 -14.58 4.91
CA THR A 74 -5.87 -14.09 6.13
C THR A 74 -4.59 -13.33 5.81
N VAL A 75 -4.70 -12.01 5.60
CA VAL A 75 -3.53 -11.12 5.50
C VAL A 75 -2.71 -11.22 6.80
N PRO A 76 -1.40 -11.51 6.73
CA PRO A 76 -0.59 -11.64 7.93
C PRO A 76 -0.45 -10.30 8.64
N ARG A 77 -0.47 -10.30 9.98
CA ARG A 77 -0.30 -9.07 10.79
C ARG A 77 1.10 -8.46 10.69
N THR A 78 2.08 -9.25 10.29
CA THR A 78 3.47 -8.85 10.11
C THR A 78 4.04 -9.54 8.90
N GLY A 79 4.89 -8.86 8.15
CA GLY A 79 5.62 -9.45 7.02
C GLY A 79 6.78 -8.58 6.58
N THR A 80 7.42 -8.97 5.49
CA THR A 80 8.46 -8.18 4.83
C THR A 80 7.83 -7.43 3.66
N VAL A 81 7.78 -6.11 3.75
CA VAL A 81 7.33 -5.26 2.64
C VAL A 81 8.53 -4.94 1.78
N SER A 82 8.48 -5.37 0.52
CA SER A 82 9.46 -5.01 -0.50
C SER A 82 8.90 -3.87 -1.33
N TYR A 83 9.68 -2.82 -1.59
CA TYR A 83 9.24 -1.67 -2.37
C TYR A 83 10.35 -1.01 -3.18
N ALA A 84 9.98 -0.51 -4.35
CA ALA A 84 10.81 0.29 -5.25
C ALA A 84 10.14 1.65 -5.48
N PHE A 85 10.94 2.72 -5.58
CA PHE A 85 10.40 4.05 -5.91
C PHE A 85 10.07 4.13 -7.39
N GLN A 86 9.00 4.85 -7.75
CA GLN A 86 8.65 5.08 -9.15
C GLN A 86 9.47 6.24 -9.75
N GLU A 87 9.65 6.24 -11.08
CA GLU A 87 10.25 7.36 -11.82
C GLU A 87 9.46 8.67 -11.67
N ALA A 88 8.15 8.58 -11.39
CA ALA A 88 7.29 9.71 -11.06
C ALA A 88 7.73 10.47 -9.79
N GLY A 89 8.58 9.85 -8.96
CA GLY A 89 9.13 10.43 -7.73
C GLY A 89 8.21 10.26 -6.52
N PRO A 90 8.65 10.74 -5.34
CA PRO A 90 7.89 10.60 -4.10
C PRO A 90 6.50 11.26 -4.18
N PRO A 91 5.48 10.67 -3.53
CA PRO A 91 5.56 9.52 -2.63
C PRO A 91 5.40 8.15 -3.32
N TRP A 92 5.45 8.07 -4.65
CA TRP A 92 5.00 6.89 -5.37
C TRP A 92 5.98 5.72 -5.31
N ILE A 93 5.45 4.55 -4.94
CA ILE A 93 6.19 3.28 -4.87
C ILE A 93 5.42 2.17 -5.58
N VAL A 94 6.14 1.12 -5.97
CA VAL A 94 5.59 -0.22 -6.22
C VAL A 94 6.02 -1.11 -5.08
N LEU A 95 5.10 -1.88 -4.49
CA LEU A 95 5.35 -2.71 -3.32
C LEU A 95 4.79 -4.12 -3.49
N GLY A 96 5.36 -5.05 -2.73
CA GLY A 96 4.86 -6.41 -2.54
C GLY A 96 5.07 -6.87 -1.09
N LEU A 97 4.37 -7.94 -0.69
CA LEU A 97 4.43 -8.49 0.66
C LEU A 97 4.97 -9.92 0.66
N ASP A 98 6.03 -10.15 1.43
CA ASP A 98 6.74 -11.44 1.54
C ASP A 98 7.17 -12.02 0.17
N VAL A 99 7.56 -11.16 -0.77
CA VAL A 99 8.05 -11.52 -2.10
C VAL A 99 9.58 -11.42 -2.15
N SER A 100 10.23 -12.33 -2.89
CA SER A 100 11.67 -12.22 -3.13
C SER A 100 12.00 -11.13 -4.16
N VAL A 101 13.27 -10.73 -4.23
CA VAL A 101 13.73 -9.73 -5.22
C VAL A 101 13.47 -10.21 -6.65
N ASP A 102 13.76 -11.49 -6.93
CA ASP A 102 13.62 -12.06 -8.27
C ASP A 102 12.14 -12.19 -8.65
N GLU A 103 11.27 -12.64 -7.74
CA GLU A 103 9.82 -12.68 -7.97
C GLU A 103 9.27 -11.27 -8.20
N PHE A 104 9.73 -10.28 -7.43
CA PHE A 104 9.25 -8.91 -7.54
C PHE A 104 9.51 -8.31 -8.93
N TRP A 105 10.74 -8.43 -9.43
CA TRP A 105 11.08 -7.90 -10.75
C TRP A 105 10.53 -8.76 -11.88
N SER A 106 10.44 -10.09 -11.71
CA SER A 106 9.81 -10.96 -12.72
C SER A 106 8.35 -10.59 -12.93
N GLU A 107 7.58 -10.37 -11.86
CA GLU A 107 6.17 -10.00 -11.98
C GLU A 107 6.00 -8.60 -12.60
N ILE A 108 6.87 -7.65 -12.25
CA ILE A 108 6.89 -6.33 -12.92
C ILE A 108 7.16 -6.48 -14.42
N ASP A 109 8.10 -7.33 -14.83
CA ASP A 109 8.43 -7.52 -16.24
C ASP A 109 7.29 -8.24 -17.01
N ASP A 110 6.53 -9.10 -16.31
CA ASP A 110 5.44 -9.89 -16.88
C ASP A 110 4.08 -9.15 -16.89
N ASP A 111 3.90 -8.12 -16.06
CA ASP A 111 2.66 -7.36 -15.89
C ASP A 111 2.81 -5.92 -16.44
N GLU A 112 2.10 -5.61 -17.53
CA GLU A 112 2.19 -4.33 -18.22
C GLU A 112 1.77 -3.12 -17.35
N ASP A 113 0.81 -3.30 -16.45
CA ASP A 113 0.33 -2.22 -15.59
C ASP A 113 1.36 -1.92 -14.50
N LEU A 114 1.93 -2.95 -13.86
CA LEU A 114 3.02 -2.81 -12.88
C LEU A 114 4.29 -2.25 -13.53
N HIS A 115 4.65 -2.73 -14.72
CA HIS A 115 5.76 -2.18 -15.51
C HIS A 115 5.54 -0.70 -15.83
N GLY A 116 4.31 -0.34 -16.20
CA GLY A 116 3.91 1.03 -16.56
C GLY A 116 4.06 2.05 -15.42
N LEU A 117 4.11 1.59 -14.16
CA LEU A 117 4.40 2.45 -13.00
C LEU A 117 5.87 2.93 -12.94
N GLY A 118 6.75 2.37 -13.76
CA GLY A 118 8.18 2.73 -13.81
C GLY A 118 8.92 2.55 -12.48
N PRO A 119 8.87 1.39 -11.80
CA PRO A 119 9.64 1.14 -10.59
C PRO A 119 11.15 1.17 -10.86
N THR A 120 11.90 1.80 -9.96
CA THR A 120 13.36 2.01 -10.09
C THR A 120 14.13 1.22 -9.04
N SER A 121 15.29 0.69 -9.46
CA SER A 121 16.25 0.05 -8.57
C SER A 121 16.91 1.09 -7.63
N PRO A 122 17.25 0.73 -6.36
CA PRO A 122 17.18 -0.61 -5.78
C PRO A 122 15.82 -0.93 -5.13
N LEU A 123 15.48 -2.23 -5.15
CA LEU A 123 14.42 -2.76 -4.30
C LEU A 123 14.85 -2.70 -2.83
N ARG A 124 13.99 -2.16 -1.98
CA ARG A 124 14.16 -2.13 -0.53
C ARG A 124 13.24 -3.15 0.11
N SER A 125 13.66 -3.80 1.19
CA SER A 125 12.83 -4.74 1.93
C SER A 125 12.92 -4.44 3.42
N VAL A 126 11.76 -4.27 4.05
CA VAL A 126 11.66 -3.86 5.46
C VAL A 126 10.64 -4.72 6.20
N PRO A 127 10.90 -5.14 7.45
CA PRO A 127 9.88 -5.76 8.27
C PRO A 127 8.82 -4.72 8.63
N ALA A 128 7.55 -5.06 8.45
CA ALA A 128 6.43 -4.17 8.71
C ALA A 128 5.28 -4.86 9.45
N THR A 129 4.57 -4.08 10.27
CA THR A 129 3.22 -4.44 10.71
C THR A 129 2.25 -4.13 9.59
N VAL A 130 1.34 -5.05 9.27
CA VAL A 130 0.34 -4.87 8.22
C VAL A 130 -1.02 -4.63 8.88
N LEU A 131 -1.64 -3.51 8.53
CA LEU A 131 -2.95 -3.10 9.00
C LEU A 131 -3.90 -3.02 7.81
N THR A 132 -4.99 -3.78 7.86
CA THR A 132 -6.04 -3.74 6.84
C THR A 132 -7.27 -3.07 7.40
N GLU A 133 -7.97 -2.30 6.57
CA GLU A 133 -9.29 -1.78 6.91
C GLU A 133 -10.27 -2.94 7.18
N THR A 134 -11.32 -2.68 7.96
CA THR A 134 -12.45 -3.61 8.06
C THR A 134 -13.02 -3.87 6.66
N GLU A 135 -13.36 -5.11 6.34
CA GLU A 135 -13.85 -5.52 5.01
C GLU A 135 -12.84 -5.34 3.87
N TRP A 136 -11.53 -5.28 4.18
CA TRP A 136 -10.47 -5.36 3.17
C TRP A 136 -10.69 -6.56 2.22
N PRO A 137 -10.62 -6.37 0.90
CA PRO A 137 -11.08 -7.35 -0.06
C PRO A 137 -10.20 -8.58 0.00
N ARG A 138 -10.85 -9.73 -0.07
CA ARG A 138 -10.16 -11.01 -0.23
C ARG A 138 -10.13 -11.35 -1.71
N ARG A 139 -9.18 -12.19 -2.10
CA ARG A 139 -9.01 -12.66 -3.48
C ARG A 139 -10.29 -13.27 -4.03
N SER A 140 -11.03 -14.01 -3.20
CA SER A 140 -12.35 -14.58 -3.54
C SER A 140 -13.40 -13.54 -3.92
N ASP A 141 -13.26 -12.32 -3.42
CA ASP A 141 -14.20 -11.22 -3.64
C ASP A 141 -13.86 -10.43 -4.92
N LEU A 142 -12.61 -10.53 -5.39
CA LEU A 142 -12.11 -9.90 -6.62
C LEU A 142 -12.40 -10.74 -7.87
N ASP A 143 -12.59 -12.06 -7.72
CA ASP A 143 -12.91 -13.01 -8.80
C ASP A 143 -14.42 -13.13 -9.10
N SER A 144 -15.28 -12.32 -8.45
CA SER A 144 -16.72 -12.33 -8.70
C SER A 144 -17.08 -11.39 -9.87
N PRO A 145 -17.84 -11.87 -10.88
CA PRO A 145 -18.09 -11.17 -12.14
C PRO A 145 -19.02 -9.96 -12.05
#